data_AF-A0A356X0D8-F1
#
_entry.id   AF-A0A356X0D8-F1
#
_cell.length_a   1.000
_cell.length_b   1.000
_cell.length_c   1.000
_cell.angle_alpha   90.00
_cell.angle_beta   90.00
_cell.angle_gamma   90.00
#
_symmetry.space_group_name_H-M   'P 1'
#
loop_
_entity.id
_entity.type
_entity.pdbx_description
1 polymer ?
#
loop_
_entity_poly.entity_id
_entity_poly.type
_entity_poly.pdbx_seq_one_letter_code
_entity_poly.pdbx_strand_id
1 'polypeptide(L)'
;SETDNSFEIEVALPGMKKDDINIDLDNGRLTISGERTFENEESNKNYHRLESGFGSFSRSFQLPDSIDEESINAKYENGVLDI
;
A
#
# COMPACT_ATOMS: atom_id res chain seq x y z
N SER A 1 4.00 -3.12 12.92
CA SER A 1 4.22 -3.44 14.34
C SER A 1 4.22 -4.95 14.51
N GLU A 2 4.74 -5.44 15.62
CA GLU A 2 4.49 -6.83 16.04
C GLU A 2 4.08 -6.83 17.52
N THR A 3 3.20 -7.75 17.88
CA THR A 3 2.87 -8.13 19.25
C THR A 3 3.17 -9.62 19.43
N ASP A 4 3.04 -10.14 20.65
CA ASP A 4 3.23 -11.58 20.91
C ASP A 4 2.30 -12.48 20.07
N ASN A 5 1.18 -11.94 19.56
CA ASN A 5 0.14 -12.70 18.87
C ASN A 5 -0.18 -12.20 17.45
N SER A 6 0.40 -11.08 16.99
CA SER A 6 0.05 -10.49 15.69
C SER A 6 1.19 -9.71 15.05
N PHE A 7 1.14 -9.65 13.72
CA PHE A 7 1.93 -8.74 12.92
C PHE A 7 0.98 -7.72 12.30
N GLU A 8 1.43 -6.48 12.20
CA GLU A 8 0.67 -5.38 11.59
C GLU A 8 1.56 -4.64 10.60
N ILE A 9 1.03 -4.39 9.41
CA ILE A 9 1.68 -3.59 8.38
C ILE A 9 0.78 -2.40 8.06
N GLU A 10 1.26 -1.20 8.37
CA GLU A 10 0.59 0.05 8.04
C GLU A 10 1.29 0.71 6.84
N VAL A 11 0.51 1.03 5.80
CA VAL A 11 1.02 1.72 4.60
C VAL A 11 0.17 2.94 4.28
N ALA A 12 0.78 4.12 4.35
CA ALA A 12 0.16 5.36 3.91
C ALA A 12 0.09 5.41 2.37
N LEU A 13 -1.13 5.35 1.83
CA LEU A 13 -1.45 5.43 0.40
C LEU A 13 -2.48 6.54 0.10
N PRO A 14 -2.28 7.80 0.54
CA PRO A 14 -3.33 8.80 0.44
C PRO A 14 -3.73 9.11 -1.01
N GLY A 15 -5.01 9.39 -1.23
CA GLY A 15 -5.51 9.77 -2.56
C GLY A 15 -5.60 8.62 -3.57
N MET A 16 -5.39 7.37 -3.14
CA MET A 16 -5.65 6.19 -3.97
C MET A 16 -7.02 5.59 -3.65
N LYS A 17 -7.66 4.99 -4.65
CA LYS A 17 -8.85 4.15 -4.42
C LYS A 17 -8.38 2.76 -3.99
N LYS A 18 -9.23 2.05 -3.25
CA LYS A 18 -8.96 0.67 -2.85
C LYS A 18 -8.64 -0.23 -4.05
N ASP A 19 -9.37 -0.03 -5.15
CA ASP A 19 -9.23 -0.83 -6.37
C ASP A 19 -7.91 -0.57 -7.12
N ASP A 20 -7.18 0.50 -6.78
CA ASP A 20 -5.86 0.81 -7.35
C ASP A 20 -4.71 0.14 -6.54
N ILE A 21 -5.05 -0.59 -5.48
CA ILE A 21 -4.09 -1.24 -4.57
C ILE A 21 -4.18 -2.75 -4.77
N ASN A 22 -3.06 -3.36 -5.15
CA ASN A 22 -2.93 -4.80 -5.28
C ASN A 22 -2.13 -5.38 -4.11
N ILE A 23 -2.67 -6.43 -3.51
CA ILE A 23 -2.06 -7.19 -2.42
C ILE A 23 -1.95 -8.63 -2.88
N ASP A 24 -0.73 -9.16 -2.89
CA ASP A 24 -0.42 -10.51 -3.33
C ASP A 24 0.41 -11.22 -2.26
N LEU A 25 0.18 -12.52 -2.07
CA LEU A 25 0.95 -13.36 -1.16
C LEU A 25 1.41 -14.59 -1.93
N ASP A 26 2.72 -14.70 -2.11
CA ASP A 26 3.35 -15.85 -2.79
C ASP A 26 4.55 -16.33 -1.97
N ASN A 27 4.57 -17.62 -1.63
CA ASN A 27 5.67 -18.27 -0.91
C ASN A 27 6.12 -17.48 0.35
N GLY A 28 5.16 -17.06 1.19
CA GLY A 28 5.42 -16.26 2.40
C GLY A 28 5.89 -14.83 2.15
N ARG A 29 5.84 -14.34 0.90
CA ARG A 29 6.18 -12.96 0.54
C ARG A 29 4.91 -12.17 0.24
N LEU A 30 4.56 -11.27 1.16
CA LEU A 30 3.47 -10.32 0.98
C LEU A 30 3.97 -9.14 0.14
N THR A 31 3.29 -8.85 -0.97
CA THR A 31 3.61 -7.73 -1.85
C THR A 31 2.42 -6.77 -1.95
N ILE A 32 2.68 -5.50 -1.68
CA ILE A 32 1.73 -4.39 -1.80
C ILE A 32 2.20 -3.50 -2.96
N SER A 33 1.35 -3.33 -3.95
CA SER A 33 1.69 -2.61 -5.18
C SER A 33 0.53 -1.76 -5.68
N GLY A 34 0.83 -0.80 -6.54
CA GLY A 34 -0.16 0.07 -7.16
C GLY A 34 0.49 1.20 -7.93
N GLU A 35 -0.33 2.08 -8.50
CA GLU A 35 0.14 3.26 -9.20
C GLU A 35 -0.57 4.50 -8.68
N ARG A 36 0.20 5.46 -8.20
CA ARG A 36 -0.35 6.75 -7.81
C ARG A 36 -0.28 7.69 -9.01
N THR A 37 -1.42 7.98 -9.61
CA THR A 37 -1.49 8.89 -10.74
C THR A 37 -1.32 10.34 -10.31
N PHE A 38 -0.61 11.11 -11.13
CA PHE A 38 -0.59 12.56 -11.05
C PHE A 38 -1.41 13.10 -12.21
N GLU A 39 -2.64 13.51 -11.94
CA GLU A 39 -3.50 14.16 -12.94
C GLU A 39 -2.93 15.54 -13.26
N ASN A 40 -2.15 15.60 -14.35
CA ASN A 40 -1.70 16.84 -14.97
C ASN A 40 -2.55 17.13 -16.21
N GLU A 41 -3.87 16.98 -16.11
CA GLU A 41 -4.79 17.09 -17.25
C GLU A 41 -5.02 18.55 -17.70
N GLU A 42 -4.64 19.54 -16.89
CA GLU A 42 -4.72 20.95 -17.29
C GLU A 42 -3.33 21.49 -17.62
N SER A 43 -3.05 21.62 -18.92
CA SER A 43 -1.88 22.34 -19.48
C SER A 43 -1.74 23.80 -19.04
N ASN A 44 -2.69 24.32 -18.24
CA ASN A 44 -2.71 25.67 -17.66
C ASN A 44 -2.34 25.74 -16.17
N LYS A 45 -2.00 24.63 -15.51
CA LYS A 45 -1.58 24.64 -14.10
C LYS A 45 -0.05 24.67 -13.96
N ASN A 46 0.46 25.76 -13.37
CA ASN A 46 1.85 25.87 -12.97
C ASN A 46 2.00 25.45 -11.50
N TYR A 47 2.59 24.29 -11.25
CA TYR A 47 2.92 23.84 -9.91
C TYR A 47 4.21 24.52 -9.45
N HIS A 48 4.15 25.28 -8.35
CA HIS A 48 5.36 25.83 -7.73
C HIS A 48 6.18 24.76 -6.98
N ARG A 49 5.50 23.74 -6.43
CA ARG A 49 6.13 22.62 -5.73
C ARG A 49 5.20 21.40 -5.69
N LEU A 50 5.78 20.22 -5.84
CA LEU A 50 5.10 18.94 -5.71
C LEU A 50 5.89 18.08 -4.72
N GLU A 51 5.30 17.74 -3.58
CA GLU A 51 5.95 17.01 -2.48
C GLU A 51 5.40 15.59 -2.31
N SER A 52 4.24 15.32 -2.91
CA SER A 52 3.66 13.98 -2.96
C SER A 52 4.27 13.20 -4.11
N GLY A 53 4.93 12.08 -3.80
CA GLY A 53 5.40 11.14 -4.81
C GLY A 53 4.23 10.53 -5.58
N PHE A 54 4.42 10.38 -6.89
CA PHE A 54 3.52 9.74 -7.86
C PHE A 54 4.28 8.69 -8.67
N GLY A 55 3.56 7.86 -9.40
CA GLY A 55 4.08 6.72 -10.15
C GLY A 55 3.81 5.38 -9.48
N SER A 56 4.35 4.31 -10.07
CA SER A 56 4.19 2.95 -9.58
C SER A 56 5.00 2.70 -8.31
N PHE A 57 4.44 1.89 -7.41
CA PHE A 57 5.15 1.37 -6.24
C PHE A 57 4.95 -0.13 -6.12
N SER A 58 5.95 -0.79 -5.53
CA SER A 58 5.88 -2.18 -5.10
C SER A 58 6.76 -2.33 -3.86
N ARG A 59 6.17 -2.85 -2.79
CA ARG A 59 6.85 -3.12 -1.52
C ARG A 59 6.56 -4.56 -1.13
N SER A 60 7.60 -5.31 -0.79
CA SER A 60 7.46 -6.71 -0.38
C SER A 60 8.02 -6.93 1.02
N PHE A 61 7.33 -7.76 1.79
CA PHE A 61 7.67 -8.15 3.15
C PHE A 61 7.77 -9.67 3.20
N GLN A 62 8.85 -10.19 3.79
CA GLN A 62 8.93 -11.61 4.10
C GLN A 62 8.17 -11.83 5.40
N LEU A 63 7.12 -12.65 5.36
CA LEU A 63 6.39 -13.04 6.56
C LEU A 63 7.16 -14.16 7.28
N PRO A 64 7.11 -14.20 8.62
CA PRO A 64 7.56 -15.35 9.38
C PRO A 64 6.78 -16.61 9.03
N ASP A 65 7.43 -17.76 9.08
CA ASP A 65 6.81 -19.08 8.81
C ASP A 65 5.67 -19.43 9.78
N SER A 66 5.56 -18.71 10.91
CA SER A 66 4.54 -18.89 11.93
C SER A 66 3.20 -18.21 11.62
N ILE A 67 3.10 -17.45 10.53
CA ILE A 67 1.86 -16.76 10.16
C ILE A 67 0.89 -17.75 9.51
N ASP A 68 -0.36 -17.71 9.96
CA ASP A 68 -1.48 -18.36 9.27
C ASP A 68 -1.98 -17.46 8.14
N GLU A 69 -1.68 -17.84 6.90
CA GLU A 69 -2.01 -17.08 5.70
C GLU A 69 -3.53 -16.90 5.52
N GLU A 70 -4.35 -17.85 5.98
CA GLU A 70 -5.82 -17.78 5.88
C GLU A 70 -6.42 -16.71 6.82
N SER A 71 -5.67 -16.31 7.85
CA SER A 71 -6.09 -15.33 8.86
C SER A 71 -5.68 -13.89 8.53
N ILE A 72 -4.99 -13.66 7.40
CA ILE A 72 -4.58 -12.31 6.97
C ILE A 72 -5.82 -11.50 6.57
N ASN A 73 -5.95 -10.30 7.15
CA ASN A 73 -7.06 -9.39 6.87
C ASN A 73 -6.52 -8.03 6.45
N ALA A 74 -7.11 -7.41 5.44
CA ALA A 74 -6.70 -6.09 4.97
C ALA A 74 -7.86 -5.08 5.07
N LYS A 75 -7.57 -3.91 5.64
CA LYS A 75 -8.50 -2.79 5.76
C LYS A 75 -7.87 -1.53 5.17
N TYR A 76 -8.64 -0.81 4.34
CA TYR A 76 -8.20 0.48 3.80
C TYR A 76 -9.18 1.56 4.22
N GLU A 77 -8.71 2.51 5.02
CA GLU A 77 -9.52 3.60 5.56
C GLU A 77 -8.70 4.88 5.61
N ASN A 78 -9.29 6.01 5.22
CA ASN A 78 -8.69 7.34 5.32
C ASN A 78 -7.28 7.47 4.68
N GLY A 79 -6.99 6.70 3.63
CA GLY A 79 -5.70 6.74 2.94
C GLY A 79 -4.62 5.88 3.57
N VAL A 80 -4.97 5.00 4.52
CA VAL A 80 -4.06 4.07 5.19
C VAL A 80 -4.55 2.64 4.95
N LEU A 81 -3.63 1.78 4.53
CA LEU A 81 -3.83 0.33 4.43
C LEU A 81 -3.23 -0.34 5.67
N ASP A 82 -4.08 -1.06 6.39
CA ASP A 82 -3.73 -1.91 7.52
C ASP A 82 -3.86 -3.37 7.10
N ILE A 83 -2.80 -4.17 7.32
CA ILE A 83 -2.75 -5.63 7.10
C ILE A 83 -2.29 -6.31 8.38
#